data_AF-A0A5B0S6P6-F1
#
_entry.id   AF-A0A5B0S6P6-F1
#
_cell.length_a   1.000
_cell.length_b   1.000
_cell.length_c   1.000
_cell.angle_alpha   90.00
_cell.angle_beta   90.00
_cell.angle_gamma   90.00
#
_symmetry.space_group_name_H-M   'P 1'
#
loop_
_entity.id
_entity.type
_entity.pdbx_description
1 polymer ?
#
loop_
_entity_poly.entity_id
_entity_poly.type
_entity_poly.pdbx_seq_one_letter_code
_entity_poly.pdbx_strand_id
1 'polypeptide(L)'
;MATQFHQILNHTSSLLPSIQSWEEFKTQNKIEQNHLYSGSDLSSLSIFEQLWLRWYLYFPNPVIATGIMSFLVHELFYFGRCIPWIIVGKIRAFDKYKLQPNKIPSREDQWKCTKYVLWTHFTVEIGQIWGFHPLAEYFGMATHSVPFPSISTMAYQIALFFVFEDFFHYWAHRALHQGQLYKKIHKLHHEFSAPFGLAAEYAHPLEILILGTGTIGGPLLWCVLSKGNLHILTMYIWIVLRLFQAVDAHSGYDFPWSLRNILPFWSGADHHDYHHEKFVGCYSTSFRWMDHLFGTDKGYHEYRKKQKLAKLNKEKAQ
;
A
#
# COMPACT_ATOMS: atom_id res chain seq x y z
N MET A 1 -2.03 -36.37 17.04
CA MET A 1 -1.69 -34.94 16.79
C MET A 1 -0.38 -34.77 16.01
N ALA A 2 0.75 -35.36 16.45
CA ALA A 2 2.02 -35.25 15.73
C ALA A 2 1.98 -35.77 14.27
N THR A 3 1.30 -36.89 14.01
CA THR A 3 1.19 -37.50 12.67
C THR A 3 0.33 -36.67 11.70
N GLN A 4 -0.72 -36.01 12.20
CA GLN A 4 -1.56 -35.09 11.43
C GLN A 4 -0.81 -33.78 11.13
N PHE A 5 -0.04 -33.27 12.09
CA PHE A 5 0.82 -32.10 11.88
C PHE A 5 1.90 -32.39 10.84
N HIS A 6 2.47 -33.61 10.84
CA HIS A 6 3.47 -34.02 9.85
C HIS A 6 2.86 -34.23 8.45
N GLN A 7 1.64 -34.77 8.35
CA GLN A 7 0.90 -34.86 7.08
C GLN A 7 0.50 -33.48 6.53
N ILE A 8 0.12 -32.54 7.39
CA ILE A 8 -0.18 -31.15 7.00
C ILE A 8 1.11 -30.44 6.54
N LEU A 9 2.24 -30.66 7.21
CA LEU A 9 3.57 -30.16 6.80
C LEU A 9 4.03 -30.78 5.47
N ASN A 10 3.77 -32.06 5.22
CA ASN A 10 4.10 -32.71 3.95
C ASN A 10 3.18 -32.27 2.81
N HIS A 11 1.89 -31.99 3.07
CA HIS A 11 0.99 -31.40 2.07
C HIS A 11 1.24 -29.91 1.82
N THR A 12 1.82 -29.19 2.78
CA THR A 12 2.32 -27.83 2.55
C THR A 12 3.69 -27.81 1.89
N SER A 13 4.49 -28.87 2.00
CA SER A 13 5.74 -29.04 1.25
C SER A 13 5.54 -29.18 -0.27
N SER A 14 4.33 -29.51 -0.73
CA SER A 14 3.95 -29.45 -2.15
C SER A 14 3.43 -28.06 -2.58
N LEU A 15 3.18 -27.15 -1.64
CA LEU A 15 2.78 -25.75 -1.88
C LEU A 15 3.95 -24.77 -1.73
N LEU A 16 5.01 -25.19 -1.04
CA LEU A 16 6.28 -24.47 -0.93
C LEU A 16 7.25 -25.01 -2.00
N PRO A 17 8.15 -24.18 -2.54
CA PRO A 17 9.20 -24.68 -3.42
C PRO A 17 9.96 -25.83 -2.73
N SER A 18 10.20 -26.92 -3.46
CA SER A 18 10.80 -28.15 -2.95
C SER A 18 12.03 -27.88 -2.07
N ILE A 19 12.18 -28.61 -0.97
CA ILE A 19 13.37 -28.58 -0.09
C ILE A 19 14.65 -29.03 -0.83
N GLN A 20 14.51 -29.57 -2.06
CA GLN A 20 15.62 -29.87 -2.95
C GLN A 20 16.56 -28.68 -3.11
N SER A 21 17.85 -28.98 -3.23
CA SER A 21 18.89 -28.00 -3.52
C SER A 21 18.63 -27.30 -4.86
N TRP A 22 19.25 -26.13 -5.06
CA TRP A 22 19.15 -25.41 -6.33
C TRP A 22 19.57 -26.26 -7.53
N GLU A 23 20.65 -27.03 -7.39
CA GLU A 23 21.16 -27.92 -8.44
C GLU A 23 20.16 -29.02 -8.81
N GLU A 24 19.60 -29.72 -7.81
CA GLU A 24 18.57 -30.75 -8.05
C GLU A 24 17.34 -30.17 -8.75
N PHE A 25 16.87 -28.99 -8.31
CA PHE A 25 15.74 -28.32 -8.93
C PHE A 25 16.01 -27.95 -10.40
N LYS A 26 17.22 -27.44 -10.71
CA LYS A 26 17.64 -27.15 -12.10
C LYS A 26 17.63 -28.39 -12.96
N THR A 27 18.24 -29.48 -12.49
CA THR A 27 18.32 -30.73 -13.24
C THR A 27 16.92 -31.32 -13.48
N GLN A 28 16.08 -31.37 -12.44
CA GLN A 28 14.73 -31.93 -12.54
C GLN A 28 13.84 -31.13 -13.51
N ASN A 29 13.91 -29.80 -13.46
CA ASN A 29 13.09 -28.92 -14.30
C ASN A 29 13.76 -28.52 -15.62
N LYS A 30 14.90 -29.14 -15.95
CA LYS A 30 15.68 -28.88 -17.17
C LYS A 30 15.96 -27.38 -17.40
N ILE A 31 16.31 -26.67 -16.32
CA ILE A 31 16.63 -25.22 -16.31
C ILE A 31 18.07 -25.00 -16.83
N GLU A 32 18.39 -25.62 -17.96
CA GLU A 32 19.60 -25.32 -18.71
C GLU A 32 19.24 -24.60 -20.03
N GLN A 33 17.96 -24.66 -20.46
CA GLN A 33 17.46 -24.04 -21.69
C GLN A 33 15.95 -23.68 -21.66
N ASN A 34 15.40 -23.17 -20.56
CA ASN A 34 14.09 -22.51 -20.64
C ASN A 34 14.30 -21.09 -21.21
N HIS A 35 13.71 -20.81 -22.37
CA HIS A 35 13.82 -19.54 -23.11
C HIS A 35 13.68 -18.27 -22.24
N LEU A 36 12.92 -18.35 -21.14
CA LEU A 36 12.63 -17.24 -20.22
C LEU A 36 13.86 -16.63 -19.53
N TYR A 37 14.96 -17.36 -19.35
CA TYR A 37 16.17 -16.88 -18.64
C TYR A 37 17.46 -17.09 -19.43
N SER A 38 17.34 -17.21 -20.76
CA SER A 38 18.51 -17.33 -21.63
C SER A 38 19.45 -16.13 -21.45
N GLY A 39 20.71 -16.38 -21.07
CA GLY A 39 21.73 -15.35 -20.87
C GLY A 39 21.96 -14.86 -19.43
N SER A 40 21.17 -15.30 -18.44
CA SER A 40 21.44 -15.01 -17.03
C SER A 40 22.39 -16.05 -16.41
N ASP A 41 23.40 -15.60 -15.66
CA ASP A 41 24.21 -16.50 -14.82
C ASP A 41 23.39 -16.95 -13.61
N LEU A 42 22.76 -18.12 -13.74
CA LEU A 42 21.93 -18.69 -12.68
C LEU A 42 22.75 -19.21 -11.49
N SER A 43 24.08 -19.31 -11.62
CA SER A 43 24.96 -19.78 -10.55
C SER A 43 25.26 -18.69 -9.52
N SER A 44 25.14 -17.42 -9.91
CA SER A 44 25.38 -16.26 -9.04
C SER A 44 24.13 -15.72 -8.33
N LEU A 45 22.98 -16.39 -8.46
CA LEU A 45 21.72 -15.92 -7.88
C LEU A 45 21.70 -16.07 -6.35
N SER A 46 21.20 -15.05 -5.68
CA SER A 46 20.87 -15.09 -4.25
C SER A 46 19.73 -16.07 -3.96
N ILE A 47 19.60 -16.48 -2.69
CA ILE A 47 18.50 -17.36 -2.27
C ILE A 47 17.11 -16.80 -2.60
N PHE A 48 16.93 -15.47 -2.54
CA PHE A 48 15.65 -14.82 -2.85
C PHE A 48 15.34 -14.87 -4.35
N GLU A 49 16.34 -14.67 -5.21
CA GLU A 49 16.18 -14.78 -6.66
C GLU A 49 15.92 -16.23 -7.09
N GLN A 50 16.55 -17.21 -6.41
CA GLN A 50 16.25 -18.62 -6.62
C GLN A 50 14.82 -18.97 -6.22
N LEU A 51 14.34 -18.48 -5.07
CA LEU A 51 12.94 -18.68 -4.63
C LEU A 51 11.94 -18.01 -5.59
N TRP A 52 12.26 -16.82 -6.07
CA TRP A 52 11.49 -16.11 -7.08
C TRP A 52 11.40 -16.91 -8.38
N LEU A 53 12.53 -17.40 -8.87
CA LEU A 53 12.60 -18.23 -10.07
C LEU A 53 11.77 -19.51 -9.91
N ARG A 54 11.85 -20.18 -8.75
CA ARG A 54 11.03 -21.36 -8.43
C ARG A 54 9.53 -21.05 -8.45
N TRP A 55 9.11 -19.89 -7.92
CA TRP A 55 7.71 -19.46 -7.98
C TRP A 55 7.22 -19.36 -9.43
N TYR A 56 7.95 -18.65 -10.28
CA TYR A 56 7.54 -18.46 -11.67
C TYR A 56 7.63 -19.73 -12.53
N LEU A 57 8.49 -20.68 -12.18
CA LEU A 57 8.58 -21.98 -12.85
C LEU A 57 7.53 -22.99 -12.36
N TYR A 58 7.01 -22.83 -11.15
CA TYR A 58 5.95 -23.69 -10.61
C TYR A 58 4.62 -23.49 -11.35
N PHE A 59 4.30 -22.26 -11.72
CA PHE A 59 3.08 -21.95 -12.45
C PHE A 59 3.27 -22.10 -13.97
N PRO A 60 2.26 -22.65 -14.68
CA PRO A 60 2.34 -22.81 -16.14
C PRO A 60 2.21 -21.49 -16.91
N ASN A 61 1.78 -20.40 -16.25
CA ASN A 61 1.57 -19.10 -16.87
C ASN A 61 2.04 -17.98 -15.91
N PRO A 62 2.94 -17.07 -16.35
CA PRO A 62 3.46 -15.99 -15.50
C PRO A 62 2.40 -14.97 -15.09
N VAL A 63 1.31 -14.82 -15.85
CA VAL A 63 0.14 -14.01 -15.47
C VAL A 63 -0.51 -14.58 -14.20
N ILE A 64 -0.68 -15.91 -14.12
CA ILE A 64 -1.25 -16.58 -12.95
C ILE A 64 -0.32 -16.44 -11.75
N ALA A 65 0.97 -16.70 -11.95
CA ALA A 65 2.00 -16.56 -10.91
C ALA A 65 2.00 -15.14 -10.32
N THR A 66 1.97 -14.13 -11.20
CA THR A 66 1.98 -12.72 -10.81
C THR A 66 0.66 -12.29 -10.18
N GLY A 67 -0.48 -12.72 -10.70
CA GLY A 67 -1.80 -12.39 -10.17
C GLY A 67 -1.96 -12.88 -8.73
N ILE A 68 -1.58 -14.14 -8.46
CA ILE A 68 -1.61 -14.73 -7.11
C ILE A 68 -0.62 -14.00 -6.18
N MET A 69 0.64 -13.83 -6.59
CA MET A 69 1.65 -13.15 -5.77
C MET A 69 1.22 -11.72 -5.43
N SER A 70 0.77 -10.96 -6.42
CA SER A 70 0.36 -9.56 -6.25
C SER A 70 -0.83 -9.43 -5.30
N PHE A 71 -1.84 -10.30 -5.44
CA PHE A 71 -2.99 -10.32 -4.54
C PHE A 71 -2.58 -10.68 -3.11
N LEU A 72 -1.76 -11.72 -2.93
CA LEU A 72 -1.27 -12.11 -1.60
C LEU A 72 -0.41 -11.02 -0.96
N VAL A 73 0.45 -10.35 -1.72
CA VAL A 73 1.26 -9.21 -1.23
C VAL A 73 0.33 -8.08 -0.78
N HIS A 74 -0.64 -7.69 -1.60
CA HIS A 74 -1.58 -6.62 -1.24
C HIS A 74 -2.34 -6.96 0.05
N GLU A 75 -3.03 -8.11 0.08
CA GLU A 75 -3.83 -8.55 1.23
C GLU A 75 -3.00 -8.68 2.52
N LEU A 76 -1.84 -9.36 2.42
CA LEU A 76 -0.98 -9.61 3.58
C LEU A 76 -0.47 -8.29 4.18
N PHE A 77 -0.01 -7.37 3.35
CA PHE A 77 0.59 -6.13 3.84
C PHE A 77 -0.46 -5.09 4.22
N TYR A 78 -1.61 -5.03 3.54
CA TYR A 78 -2.71 -4.14 3.92
C TYR A 78 -3.31 -4.52 5.28
N PHE A 79 -3.82 -5.75 5.41
CA PHE A 79 -4.41 -6.22 6.67
C PHE A 79 -3.36 -6.37 7.76
N GLY A 80 -2.14 -6.83 7.40
CA GLY A 80 -1.01 -6.89 8.31
C GLY A 80 -0.66 -5.52 8.91
N ARG A 81 -0.69 -4.46 8.10
CA ARG A 81 -0.44 -3.09 8.59
C ARG A 81 -1.57 -2.55 9.46
N CYS A 82 -2.80 -3.01 9.27
CA CYS A 82 -3.93 -2.60 10.11
C CYS A 82 -3.84 -3.17 11.54
N ILE A 83 -3.26 -4.35 11.73
CA ILE A 83 -3.20 -5.06 13.02
C ILE A 83 -2.57 -4.21 14.15
N PRO A 84 -1.37 -3.61 13.99
CA PRO A 84 -0.79 -2.73 15.01
C PRO A 84 -1.75 -1.63 15.49
N TRP A 85 -2.50 -1.01 14.59
CA TRP A 85 -3.43 0.08 14.92
C TRP A 85 -4.67 -0.43 15.69
N ILE A 86 -5.14 -1.64 15.38
CA ILE A 86 -6.21 -2.30 16.15
C ILE A 86 -5.73 -2.58 17.58
N ILE A 87 -4.50 -3.08 17.75
CA ILE A 87 -3.89 -3.35 19.05
C ILE A 87 -3.72 -2.05 19.85
N VAL A 88 -3.15 -1.02 19.22
CA VAL A 88 -2.98 0.32 19.83
C VAL A 88 -4.31 0.85 20.36
N GLY A 89 -5.40 0.70 19.61
CA GLY A 89 -6.74 1.12 20.04
C GLY A 89 -7.35 0.36 21.21
N LYS A 90 -6.68 -0.66 21.76
CA LYS A 90 -7.07 -1.36 22.99
C LYS A 90 -6.20 -1.01 24.19
N ILE A 91 -5.10 -0.29 24.00
CA ILE A 91 -4.13 0.02 25.04
C ILE A 91 -4.32 1.46 25.51
N ARG A 92 -4.91 1.65 26.70
CA ARG A 92 -5.21 2.98 27.27
C ARG A 92 -4.01 3.92 27.39
N ALA A 93 -2.80 3.37 27.53
CA ALA A 93 -1.57 4.17 27.57
C ALA A 93 -1.33 5.00 26.28
N PHE A 94 -1.94 4.59 25.17
CA PHE A 94 -1.84 5.28 23.88
C PHE A 94 -2.99 6.25 23.59
N ASP A 95 -4.01 6.34 24.45
CA ASP A 95 -5.15 7.25 24.27
C ASP A 95 -4.70 8.72 24.12
N LYS A 96 -3.59 9.09 24.77
CA LYS A 96 -2.98 10.43 24.67
C LYS A 96 -2.46 10.80 23.27
N TYR A 97 -2.31 9.82 22.38
CA TYR A 97 -1.87 10.01 20.99
C TYR A 97 -3.05 9.95 20.00
N LYS A 98 -4.27 9.68 20.46
CA LYS A 98 -5.47 9.67 19.63
C LYS A 98 -5.81 11.10 19.19
N LEU A 99 -6.02 11.29 17.89
CA LEU A 99 -6.27 12.62 17.31
C LEU A 99 -7.68 13.13 17.64
N GLN A 100 -8.69 12.26 17.55
CA GLN A 100 -10.07 12.52 17.96
C GLN A 100 -10.46 11.66 19.17
N PRO A 101 -10.16 12.08 20.42
CA PRO A 101 -10.28 11.23 21.62
C PRO A 101 -11.72 10.82 21.95
N ASN A 102 -12.71 11.59 21.48
CA ASN A 102 -14.13 11.32 21.74
C ASN A 102 -14.79 10.44 20.66
N LYS A 103 -14.04 9.98 19.66
CA LYS A 103 -14.56 9.15 18.58
C LYS A 103 -13.73 7.86 18.45
N ILE A 104 -14.32 6.76 18.87
CA ILE A 104 -13.73 5.43 18.80
C ILE A 104 -14.64 4.56 17.93
N PRO A 105 -14.13 3.96 16.84
CA PRO A 105 -14.95 3.13 15.97
C PRO A 105 -15.46 1.90 16.72
N SER A 106 -16.76 1.64 16.64
CA SER A 106 -17.37 0.48 17.27
C SER A 106 -16.92 -0.82 16.61
N ARG A 107 -17.19 -1.97 17.23
CA ARG A 107 -16.94 -3.28 16.61
C ARG A 107 -17.78 -3.46 15.34
N GLU A 108 -18.99 -2.92 15.33
CA GLU A 108 -19.91 -2.98 14.20
C GLU A 108 -19.38 -2.15 13.03
N ASP A 109 -18.87 -0.94 13.29
CA ASP A 109 -18.25 -0.09 12.28
C ASP A 109 -17.04 -0.77 11.64
N GLN A 110 -16.15 -1.33 12.48
CA GLN A 110 -14.97 -2.05 12.00
C GLN A 110 -15.35 -3.25 11.14
N TRP A 111 -16.37 -4.01 11.55
CA TRP A 111 -16.82 -5.18 10.79
C TRP A 111 -17.56 -4.81 9.50
N LYS A 112 -18.36 -3.74 9.53
CA LYS A 112 -18.98 -3.16 8.33
C LYS A 112 -17.92 -2.76 7.31
N CYS A 113 -16.93 -1.99 7.76
CA CYS A 113 -15.80 -1.55 6.96
C CYS A 113 -15.03 -2.75 6.38
N THR A 114 -14.62 -3.71 7.24
CA THR A 114 -13.85 -4.90 6.84
C THR A 114 -14.57 -5.71 5.77
N LYS A 115 -15.87 -5.99 5.94
CA LYS A 115 -16.64 -6.75 4.94
C LYS A 115 -16.71 -6.05 3.59
N TYR A 116 -16.86 -4.72 3.62
CA TYR A 116 -16.94 -3.95 2.38
C TYR A 116 -15.60 -3.89 1.67
N VAL A 117 -14.50 -3.68 2.41
CA VAL A 117 -13.12 -3.71 1.90
C VAL A 117 -12.81 -5.07 1.30
N LEU A 118 -13.09 -6.18 2.00
CA LEU A 118 -12.94 -7.52 1.42
C LEU A 118 -13.79 -7.70 0.16
N TRP A 119 -15.03 -7.19 0.15
CA TRP A 119 -15.86 -7.26 -1.05
C TRP A 119 -15.23 -6.49 -2.22
N THR A 120 -14.72 -5.26 -2.02
CA THR A 120 -14.08 -4.49 -3.10
C THR A 120 -12.76 -5.11 -3.54
N HIS A 121 -11.97 -5.67 -2.64
CA HIS A 121 -10.71 -6.34 -2.98
C HIS A 121 -10.97 -7.55 -3.90
N PHE A 122 -11.96 -8.37 -3.57
CA PHE A 122 -12.30 -9.59 -4.33
C PHE A 122 -13.19 -9.36 -5.56
N THR A 123 -13.72 -8.15 -5.77
CA THR A 123 -14.61 -7.86 -6.92
C THR A 123 -14.11 -6.76 -7.85
N VAL A 124 -13.35 -5.79 -7.34
CA VAL A 124 -12.84 -4.63 -8.09
C VAL A 124 -11.33 -4.75 -8.25
N GLU A 125 -10.60 -4.81 -7.14
CA GLU A 125 -9.13 -4.76 -7.16
C GLU A 125 -8.51 -6.01 -7.77
N ILE A 126 -9.12 -7.17 -7.56
CA ILE A 126 -8.67 -8.41 -8.21
C ILE A 126 -8.62 -8.23 -9.75
N GLY A 127 -9.58 -7.51 -10.34
CA GLY A 127 -9.56 -7.22 -11.78
C GLY A 127 -8.36 -6.36 -12.18
N GLN A 128 -8.03 -5.35 -11.37
CA GLN A 128 -6.87 -4.48 -11.60
C GLN A 128 -5.55 -5.23 -11.42
N ILE A 129 -5.44 -6.05 -10.37
CA ILE A 129 -4.25 -6.83 -10.03
C ILE A 129 -3.94 -7.85 -11.14
N TRP A 130 -4.96 -8.58 -11.60
CA TRP A 130 -4.77 -9.57 -12.67
C TRP A 130 -4.56 -8.91 -14.04
N GLY A 131 -5.19 -7.76 -14.28
CA GLY A 131 -4.97 -6.95 -15.48
C GLY A 131 -3.61 -6.27 -15.52
N PHE A 132 -2.94 -6.09 -14.37
CA PHE A 132 -1.67 -5.37 -14.29
C PHE A 132 -0.53 -6.11 -15.00
N HIS A 133 -0.42 -7.44 -14.87
CA HIS A 133 0.69 -8.19 -15.47
C HIS A 133 0.80 -8.02 -17.00
N PRO A 134 -0.23 -8.30 -17.81
CA PRO A 134 -0.12 -8.11 -19.26
C PRO A 134 0.12 -6.65 -19.65
N LEU A 135 -0.40 -5.69 -18.88
CA LEU A 135 -0.14 -4.27 -19.09
C LEU A 135 1.33 -3.90 -18.79
N ALA A 136 1.88 -4.46 -17.72
CA ALA A 136 3.27 -4.26 -17.32
C ALA A 136 4.23 -4.81 -18.39
N GLU A 137 4.00 -6.03 -18.88
CA GLU A 137 4.80 -6.62 -19.96
C GLU A 137 4.66 -5.85 -21.27
N TYR A 138 3.45 -5.37 -21.61
CA TYR A 138 3.23 -4.53 -22.79
C TYR A 138 4.12 -3.27 -22.79
N PHE A 139 4.34 -2.66 -21.62
CA PHE A 139 5.25 -1.53 -21.45
C PHE A 139 6.71 -1.92 -21.17
N GLY A 140 7.05 -3.21 -21.30
CA GLY A 140 8.41 -3.72 -21.16
C GLY A 140 8.89 -3.87 -19.73
N MET A 141 8.00 -3.88 -18.72
CA MET A 141 8.39 -4.16 -17.35
C MET A 141 8.93 -5.59 -17.23
N ALA A 142 10.03 -5.75 -16.50
CA ALA A 142 10.54 -7.05 -16.09
C ALA A 142 9.64 -7.64 -14.98
N THR A 143 8.75 -8.56 -15.35
CA THR A 143 7.74 -9.15 -14.47
C THR A 143 8.17 -10.44 -13.77
N HIS A 144 9.17 -11.13 -14.30
CA HIS A 144 9.61 -12.41 -13.75
C HIS A 144 11.12 -12.62 -13.87
N SER A 145 11.88 -11.68 -14.44
CA SER A 145 13.31 -11.83 -14.69
C SER A 145 14.15 -11.87 -13.41
N VAL A 146 15.38 -12.37 -13.54
CA VAL A 146 16.45 -12.24 -12.54
C VAL A 146 17.76 -11.87 -13.28
N PRO A 147 18.71 -11.16 -12.65
CA PRO A 147 18.76 -10.77 -11.23
C PRO A 147 17.85 -9.59 -10.87
N PHE A 148 17.62 -9.37 -9.58
CA PHE A 148 16.89 -8.22 -9.07
C PHE A 148 17.67 -6.91 -9.28
N PRO A 149 16.97 -5.77 -9.40
CA PRO A 149 17.65 -4.48 -9.45
C PRO A 149 18.42 -4.19 -8.16
N SER A 150 19.44 -3.35 -8.27
CA SER A 150 20.15 -2.83 -7.09
C SER A 150 19.20 -2.07 -6.16
N ILE A 151 19.50 -2.07 -4.85
CA ILE A 151 18.74 -1.30 -3.87
C ILE A 151 18.69 0.18 -4.24
N SER A 152 19.79 0.75 -4.74
CA SER A 152 19.82 2.14 -5.22
C SER A 152 18.84 2.37 -6.36
N THR A 153 18.75 1.43 -7.31
CA THR A 153 17.81 1.52 -8.44
C THR A 153 16.38 1.55 -7.96
N MET A 154 16.01 0.60 -7.09
CA MET A 154 14.67 0.54 -6.52
C MET A 154 14.35 1.80 -5.71
N ALA A 155 15.28 2.27 -4.88
CA ALA A 155 15.07 3.41 -3.99
C ALA A 155 14.77 4.71 -4.76
N TYR A 156 15.56 5.05 -5.80
CA TYR A 156 15.30 6.29 -6.55
C TYR A 156 14.01 6.19 -7.37
N GLN A 157 13.71 5.01 -7.94
CA GLN A 157 12.48 4.79 -8.70
C GLN A 157 11.25 4.96 -7.79
N ILE A 158 11.27 4.33 -6.62
CA ILE A 158 10.21 4.44 -5.60
C ILE A 158 10.04 5.91 -5.16
N ALA A 159 11.13 6.65 -4.95
CA ALA A 159 11.05 8.06 -4.59
C ALA A 159 10.35 8.90 -5.68
N LEU A 160 10.64 8.63 -6.96
CA LEU A 160 9.94 9.26 -8.08
C LEU A 160 8.45 8.88 -8.11
N PHE A 161 8.12 7.62 -7.80
CA PHE A 161 6.72 7.16 -7.76
C PHE A 161 5.92 7.81 -6.65
N PHE A 162 6.52 8.02 -5.47
CA PHE A 162 5.91 8.81 -4.39
C PHE A 162 5.58 10.23 -4.84
N VAL A 163 6.49 10.91 -5.52
CA VAL A 163 6.27 12.29 -5.99
C VAL A 163 5.17 12.34 -7.05
N PHE A 164 5.19 11.41 -8.00
CA PHE A 164 4.16 11.31 -9.03
C PHE A 164 2.78 11.00 -8.43
N GLU A 165 2.69 9.97 -7.58
CA GLU A 165 1.43 9.54 -6.99
C GLU A 165 0.84 10.62 -6.10
N ASP A 166 1.64 11.31 -5.27
CA ASP A 166 1.12 12.38 -4.42
C ASP A 166 0.57 13.57 -5.24
N PHE A 167 1.24 13.92 -6.35
CA PHE A 167 0.73 14.93 -7.28
C PHE A 167 -0.60 14.50 -7.92
N PHE A 168 -0.66 13.28 -8.45
CA PHE A 168 -1.89 12.76 -9.06
C PHE A 168 -3.01 12.69 -8.02
N HIS A 169 -2.71 12.13 -6.84
CA HIS A 169 -3.64 11.93 -5.75
C HIS A 169 -4.23 13.26 -5.30
N TYR A 170 -3.40 14.28 -5.09
CA TYR A 170 -3.87 15.61 -4.69
C TYR A 170 -4.95 16.15 -5.64
N TRP A 171 -4.74 16.08 -6.95
CA TRP A 171 -5.70 16.59 -7.93
C TRP A 171 -6.94 15.71 -8.06
N ALA A 172 -6.77 14.39 -8.11
CA ALA A 172 -7.88 13.46 -8.17
C ALA A 172 -8.76 13.57 -6.93
N HIS A 173 -8.15 13.59 -5.75
CA HIS A 173 -8.82 13.72 -4.47
C HIS A 173 -9.53 15.07 -4.34
N ARG A 174 -8.87 16.17 -4.69
CA ARG A 174 -9.50 17.50 -4.72
C ARG A 174 -10.70 17.56 -5.67
N ALA A 175 -10.63 16.90 -6.83
CA ALA A 175 -11.75 16.80 -7.76
C ALA A 175 -12.89 15.92 -7.20
N LEU A 176 -12.55 14.81 -6.53
CA LEU A 176 -13.51 13.94 -5.86
C LEU A 176 -14.29 14.66 -4.75
N HIS A 177 -13.77 15.75 -4.18
CA HIS A 177 -14.49 16.63 -3.26
C HIS A 177 -15.46 17.62 -3.92
N GLN A 178 -15.61 17.62 -5.25
CA GLN A 178 -16.46 18.57 -5.96
C GLN A 178 -17.83 18.01 -6.32
N GLY A 179 -18.89 18.74 -5.94
CA GLY A 179 -20.24 18.57 -6.47
C GLY A 179 -20.78 17.14 -6.38
N GLN A 180 -21.04 16.53 -7.55
CA GLN A 180 -21.62 15.19 -7.64
C GLN A 180 -20.59 14.09 -7.41
N LEU A 181 -19.30 14.33 -7.67
CA LEU A 181 -18.25 13.36 -7.39
C LEU A 181 -18.17 13.09 -5.89
N TYR A 182 -18.26 14.13 -5.06
CA TYR A 182 -18.30 13.95 -3.61
C TYR A 182 -19.53 13.16 -3.20
N LYS A 183 -20.72 13.64 -3.57
CA LYS A 183 -21.99 13.07 -3.11
C LYS A 183 -22.18 11.60 -3.49
N LYS A 184 -21.68 11.19 -4.67
CA LYS A 184 -21.92 9.84 -5.21
C LYS A 184 -20.75 8.88 -5.06
N ILE A 185 -19.52 9.38 -4.98
CA ILE A 185 -18.31 8.55 -5.00
C ILE A 185 -17.59 8.70 -3.66
N HIS A 186 -17.10 9.90 -3.36
CA HIS A 186 -16.16 10.09 -2.26
C HIS A 186 -16.78 10.18 -0.86
N LYS A 187 -18.08 10.45 -0.78
CA LYS A 187 -18.81 10.49 0.51
C LYS A 187 -18.76 9.16 1.26
N LEU A 188 -18.65 8.03 0.56
CA LEU A 188 -18.52 6.72 1.19
C LEU A 188 -17.21 6.61 1.97
N HIS A 189 -16.10 7.07 1.39
CA HIS A 189 -14.81 7.12 2.04
C HIS A 189 -14.83 7.98 3.32
N HIS A 190 -15.58 9.08 3.26
CA HIS A 190 -15.81 10.01 4.37
C HIS A 190 -16.85 9.56 5.40
N GLU A 191 -17.38 8.33 5.32
CA GLU A 191 -18.37 7.83 6.28
C GLU A 191 -17.84 7.91 7.73
N PHE A 192 -16.56 7.58 7.93
CA PHE A 192 -15.89 7.65 9.22
C PHE A 192 -15.13 8.97 9.38
N SER A 193 -15.77 9.96 10.00
CA SER A 193 -15.15 11.27 10.29
C SER A 193 -13.94 11.21 11.25
N ALA A 194 -13.78 10.10 11.99
CA ALA A 194 -12.55 9.72 12.66
C ALA A 194 -12.07 8.40 12.05
N PRO A 195 -11.14 8.44 11.08
CA PRO A 195 -10.72 7.24 10.39
C PRO A 195 -9.95 6.30 11.32
N PHE A 196 -9.86 5.06 10.88
CA PHE A 196 -9.02 4.01 11.46
C PHE A 196 -8.38 3.22 10.32
N GLY A 197 -7.27 2.51 10.58
CA GLY A 197 -6.43 1.93 9.52
C GLY A 197 -7.18 1.13 8.44
N LEU A 198 -8.18 0.32 8.81
CA LEU A 198 -9.00 -0.46 7.87
C LEU A 198 -9.87 0.39 6.93
N ALA A 199 -10.16 1.63 7.30
CA ALA A 199 -10.94 2.55 6.47
C ALA A 199 -10.12 3.14 5.31
N ALA A 200 -8.81 2.88 5.24
CA ALA A 200 -7.94 3.42 4.20
C ALA A 200 -8.36 3.03 2.79
N GLU A 201 -8.85 1.80 2.59
CA GLU A 201 -9.39 1.32 1.31
C GLU A 201 -10.93 1.15 1.33
N TYR A 202 -11.61 1.71 2.35
CA TYR A 202 -13.08 1.76 2.38
C TYR A 202 -13.56 2.88 1.45
N ALA A 203 -13.71 2.58 0.17
CA ALA A 203 -14.04 3.57 -0.85
C ALA A 203 -14.95 3.02 -1.95
N HIS A 204 -15.63 3.91 -2.67
CA HIS A 204 -16.50 3.52 -3.77
C HIS A 204 -15.68 2.88 -4.91
N PRO A 205 -16.16 1.84 -5.64
CA PRO A 205 -15.40 1.19 -6.71
C PRO A 205 -14.76 2.13 -7.74
N LEU A 206 -15.48 3.17 -8.16
CA LEU A 206 -14.93 4.20 -9.07
C LEU A 206 -13.77 4.99 -8.45
N GLU A 207 -13.79 5.24 -7.15
CA GLU A 207 -12.69 5.90 -6.46
C GLU A 207 -11.45 5.01 -6.43
N ILE A 208 -11.63 3.72 -6.13
CA ILE A 208 -10.57 2.71 -6.16
C ILE A 208 -9.91 2.67 -7.55
N LEU A 209 -10.71 2.70 -8.63
CA LEU A 209 -10.19 2.74 -10.00
C LEU A 209 -9.44 4.05 -10.31
N ILE A 210 -10.00 5.20 -9.92
CA ILE A 210 -9.39 6.52 -10.17
C ILE A 210 -8.06 6.66 -9.44
N LEU A 211 -8.04 6.41 -8.12
CA LEU A 211 -6.82 6.56 -7.32
C LEU A 211 -5.82 5.45 -7.61
N GLY A 212 -6.28 4.22 -7.88
CA GLY A 212 -5.43 3.12 -8.33
C GLY A 212 -4.70 3.41 -9.65
N THR A 213 -5.30 4.20 -10.54
CA THR A 213 -4.63 4.69 -11.77
C THR A 213 -3.40 5.54 -11.42
N GLY A 214 -3.45 6.36 -10.38
CA GLY A 214 -2.31 7.13 -9.88
C GLY A 214 -1.18 6.23 -9.38
N THR A 215 -1.53 5.20 -8.60
CA THR A 215 -0.58 4.25 -8.01
C THR A 215 0.24 3.50 -9.04
N ILE A 216 -0.37 3.08 -10.17
CA ILE A 216 0.35 2.37 -11.24
C ILE A 216 0.84 3.29 -12.37
N GLY A 217 0.25 4.48 -12.51
CA GLY A 217 0.52 5.38 -13.64
C GLY A 217 1.96 5.90 -13.67
N GLY A 218 2.50 6.31 -12.53
CA GLY A 218 3.90 6.77 -12.42
C GLY A 218 4.91 5.70 -12.82
N PRO A 219 4.80 4.48 -12.26
CA PRO A 219 5.63 3.36 -12.67
C PRO A 219 5.50 2.94 -14.14
N LEU A 220 4.28 2.90 -14.70
CA LEU A 220 4.10 2.58 -16.12
C LEU A 220 4.66 3.68 -17.03
N LEU A 221 4.50 4.95 -16.64
CA LEU A 221 5.14 6.07 -17.34
C LEU A 221 6.66 5.94 -17.28
N TRP A 222 7.23 5.57 -16.13
CA TRP A 222 8.66 5.31 -16.01
C TRP A 222 9.11 4.16 -16.91
N CYS A 223 8.37 3.05 -16.99
CA CYS A 223 8.62 1.98 -17.95
C CYS A 223 8.75 2.51 -19.39
N VAL A 224 7.79 3.32 -19.83
CA VAL A 224 7.80 3.93 -21.18
C VAL A 224 9.03 4.82 -21.38
N LEU A 225 9.29 5.74 -20.45
CA LEU A 225 10.37 6.72 -20.57
C LEU A 225 11.76 6.08 -20.48
N SER A 226 11.88 5.00 -19.70
CA SER A 226 13.15 4.30 -19.44
C SER A 226 13.36 3.06 -20.32
N LYS A 227 12.47 2.82 -21.30
CA LYS A 227 12.49 1.68 -22.23
C LYS A 227 12.47 0.32 -21.51
N GLY A 228 11.56 0.17 -20.55
CA GLY A 228 11.35 -1.07 -19.81
C GLY A 228 12.28 -1.25 -18.59
N ASN A 229 13.04 -0.23 -18.19
CA ASN A 229 13.93 -0.32 -17.02
C ASN A 229 13.17 -0.18 -15.69
N LEU A 230 12.31 -1.16 -15.41
CA LEU A 230 11.60 -1.33 -14.15
C LEU A 230 11.33 -2.81 -13.91
N HIS A 231 11.56 -3.25 -12.68
CA HIS A 231 11.29 -4.61 -12.26
C HIS A 231 10.04 -4.65 -11.36
N ILE A 232 9.23 -5.70 -11.47
CA ILE A 232 8.03 -5.85 -10.64
C ILE A 232 8.34 -5.94 -9.14
N LEU A 233 9.54 -6.36 -8.75
CA LEU A 233 9.98 -6.31 -7.36
C LEU A 233 9.97 -4.87 -6.83
N THR A 234 10.46 -3.90 -7.63
CA THR A 234 10.34 -2.47 -7.30
C THR A 234 8.87 -2.09 -7.14
N MET A 235 7.98 -2.61 -8.00
CA MET A 235 6.55 -2.39 -7.90
C MET A 235 5.93 -2.94 -6.61
N TYR A 236 6.31 -4.15 -6.18
CA TYR A 236 5.81 -4.70 -4.91
C TYR A 236 6.27 -3.89 -3.72
N ILE A 237 7.54 -3.48 -3.68
CA ILE A 237 8.03 -2.63 -2.59
C ILE A 237 7.32 -1.27 -2.62
N TRP A 238 7.15 -0.67 -3.80
CA TRP A 238 6.37 0.56 -3.97
C TRP A 238 4.93 0.42 -3.43
N ILE A 239 4.20 -0.61 -3.84
CA ILE A 239 2.83 -0.86 -3.41
C ILE A 239 2.77 -1.06 -1.89
N VAL A 240 3.67 -1.85 -1.31
CA VAL A 240 3.72 -2.07 0.15
C VAL A 240 3.95 -0.75 0.90
N LEU A 241 4.90 0.08 0.45
CA LEU A 241 5.15 1.39 1.05
C LEU A 241 3.94 2.32 0.92
N ARG A 242 3.25 2.27 -0.22
CA ARG A 242 2.02 3.05 -0.46
C ARG A 242 0.87 2.60 0.44
N LEU A 243 0.66 1.30 0.61
CA LEU A 243 -0.32 0.73 1.54
C LEU A 243 -0.01 1.15 2.98
N PHE A 244 1.26 1.07 3.37
CA PHE A 244 1.69 1.49 4.70
C PHE A 244 1.41 2.97 4.94
N GLN A 245 1.71 3.83 3.98
CA GLN A 245 1.37 5.25 4.07
C GLN A 245 -0.15 5.45 4.18
N ALA A 246 -0.96 4.78 3.37
CA ALA A 246 -2.42 4.90 3.40
C ALA A 246 -2.98 4.54 4.78
N VAL A 247 -2.66 3.35 5.28
CA VAL A 247 -3.13 2.85 6.57
C VAL A 247 -2.65 3.75 7.71
N ASP A 248 -1.40 4.23 7.65
CA ASP A 248 -0.85 5.13 8.67
C ASP A 248 -1.56 6.49 8.68
N ALA A 249 -1.86 7.07 7.52
CA ALA A 249 -2.60 8.31 7.41
C ALA A 249 -4.03 8.19 7.97
N HIS A 250 -4.63 7.00 7.88
CA HIS A 250 -5.97 6.72 8.42
C HIS A 250 -5.97 6.19 9.85
N SER A 251 -4.79 5.94 10.45
CA SER A 251 -4.71 5.29 11.77
C SER A 251 -5.47 6.03 12.88
N GLY A 252 -5.60 7.35 12.75
CA GLY A 252 -6.18 8.23 13.76
C GLY A 252 -5.30 8.41 15.00
N TYR A 253 -4.00 8.11 14.89
CA TYR A 253 -2.99 8.27 15.94
C TYR A 253 -1.77 9.03 15.43
N ASP A 254 -1.23 9.93 16.25
CA ASP A 254 0.01 10.66 15.96
C ASP A 254 0.98 10.51 17.12
N PHE A 255 1.93 9.59 16.94
CA PHE A 255 2.98 9.27 17.91
C PHE A 255 4.21 10.17 17.71
N PRO A 256 5.05 10.36 18.73
CA PRO A 256 6.29 11.14 18.60
C PRO A 256 7.23 10.62 17.49
N TRP A 257 7.17 9.33 17.17
CA TRP A 257 7.92 8.68 16.10
C TRP A 257 7.13 8.50 14.80
N SER A 258 5.90 9.02 14.71
CA SER A 258 5.18 9.09 13.42
C SER A 258 6.01 9.87 12.42
N LEU A 259 6.03 9.42 11.16
CA LEU A 259 6.96 9.91 10.14
C LEU A 259 6.91 11.43 9.94
N ARG A 260 5.75 12.06 10.14
CA ARG A 260 5.59 13.54 10.09
C ARG A 260 6.40 14.31 11.13
N ASN A 261 6.77 13.68 12.24
CA ASN A 261 7.62 14.27 13.28
C ASN A 261 9.12 14.08 12.96
N ILE A 262 9.46 13.28 11.94
CA ILE A 262 10.83 13.02 11.47
C ILE A 262 11.08 13.75 10.13
N LEU A 263 10.12 13.67 9.20
CA LEU A 263 10.09 14.32 7.90
C LEU A 263 9.01 15.41 7.91
N PRO A 264 9.36 16.70 8.09
CA PRO A 264 8.38 17.77 8.39
C PRO A 264 7.41 18.07 7.25
N PHE A 265 7.73 17.62 6.04
CA PHE A 265 6.88 17.76 4.87
C PHE A 265 5.96 16.55 4.64
N TRP A 266 6.04 15.51 5.46
CA TRP A 266 5.13 14.37 5.40
C TRP A 266 3.76 14.75 5.97
N SER A 267 2.69 14.37 5.27
CA SER A 267 1.29 14.68 5.61
C SER A 267 0.93 14.12 6.99
N GLY A 268 1.16 12.82 7.19
CA GLY A 268 0.88 12.14 8.46
C GLY A 268 -0.61 11.98 8.77
N ALA A 269 -0.91 11.25 9.85
CA ALA A 269 -2.27 10.98 10.27
C ALA A 269 -3.02 12.24 10.74
N ASP A 270 -2.31 13.21 11.33
CA ASP A 270 -2.90 14.46 11.83
C ASP A 270 -3.53 15.32 10.74
N HIS A 271 -2.89 15.36 9.57
CA HIS A 271 -3.36 16.14 8.43
C HIS A 271 -4.58 15.47 7.77
N HIS A 272 -4.54 14.15 7.61
CA HIS A 272 -5.64 13.41 7.00
C HIS A 272 -6.83 13.20 7.96
N ASP A 273 -6.59 13.07 9.26
CA ASP A 273 -7.65 13.03 10.27
C ASP A 273 -8.43 14.37 10.29
N TYR A 274 -7.74 15.52 10.17
CA TYR A 274 -8.40 16.81 9.98
C TYR A 274 -9.25 16.85 8.70
N HIS A 275 -8.73 16.28 7.60
CA HIS A 275 -9.45 16.17 6.34
C HIS A 275 -10.78 15.42 6.51
N HIS A 276 -10.78 14.25 7.16
CA HIS A 276 -11.99 13.48 7.48
C HIS A 276 -12.91 14.18 8.48
N GLU A 277 -12.35 14.99 9.39
CA GLU A 277 -13.16 15.72 10.38
C GLU A 277 -13.91 16.91 9.74
N LYS A 278 -13.26 17.60 8.78
CA LYS A 278 -13.79 18.86 8.20
C LYS A 278 -14.34 18.70 6.79
N PHE A 279 -14.05 17.60 6.11
CA PHE A 279 -14.46 17.31 4.73
C PHE A 279 -14.00 18.36 3.71
N VAL A 280 -12.94 19.13 4.03
CA VAL A 280 -12.43 20.20 3.16
C VAL A 280 -10.96 20.50 3.43
N GLY A 281 -10.18 20.69 2.36
CA GLY A 281 -8.75 20.97 2.41
C GLY A 281 -7.92 19.72 2.74
N CYS A 282 -6.58 19.85 2.81
CA CYS A 282 -5.69 18.74 3.16
C CYS A 282 -5.87 17.52 2.23
N TYR A 283 -5.84 17.74 0.92
CA TYR A 283 -6.10 16.71 -0.10
C TYR A 283 -4.90 15.81 -0.41
N SER A 284 -3.69 16.20 -0.01
CA SER A 284 -2.49 15.37 -0.17
C SER A 284 -2.45 14.21 0.82
N THR A 285 -1.88 13.10 0.36
CA THR A 285 -1.81 11.85 1.12
C THR A 285 -0.42 11.61 1.71
N SER A 286 0.65 11.82 0.93
CA SER A 286 2.04 11.56 1.35
C SER A 286 2.74 12.85 1.76
N PHE A 287 2.75 13.88 0.91
CA PHE A 287 3.51 15.11 1.13
C PHE A 287 2.61 16.34 1.27
N ARG A 288 2.95 17.28 2.14
CA ARG A 288 2.16 18.52 2.36
C ARG A 288 2.34 19.57 1.26
N TRP A 289 3.21 19.33 0.28
CA TRP A 289 3.65 20.36 -0.67
C TRP A 289 2.52 20.93 -1.51
N MET A 290 1.64 20.08 -2.05
CA MET A 290 0.54 20.54 -2.89
C MET A 290 -0.47 21.33 -2.07
N ASP A 291 -0.85 20.84 -0.90
CA ASP A 291 -1.76 21.59 -0.04
C ASP A 291 -1.20 22.95 0.37
N HIS A 292 0.09 23.02 0.68
CA HIS A 292 0.75 24.28 1.00
C HIS A 292 0.77 25.23 -0.19
N LEU A 293 1.20 24.75 -1.36
CA LEU A 293 1.33 25.54 -2.59
C LEU A 293 -0.01 26.13 -3.04
N PHE A 294 -1.09 25.36 -2.90
CA PHE A 294 -2.43 25.78 -3.31
C PHE A 294 -3.30 26.30 -2.14
N GLY A 295 -2.72 26.39 -0.93
CA GLY A 295 -3.36 26.96 0.25
C GLY A 295 -4.55 26.17 0.79
N THR A 296 -4.62 24.87 0.53
CA THR A 296 -5.68 23.97 1.01
C THR A 296 -5.40 23.40 2.41
N ASP A 297 -4.27 23.74 3.03
CA ASP A 297 -3.92 23.43 4.43
C ASP A 297 -4.18 24.60 5.42
N LYS A 298 -4.64 25.77 4.95
CA LYS A 298 -4.82 26.97 5.81
C LYS A 298 -5.72 26.71 7.03
N GLY A 299 -6.87 26.07 6.80
CA GLY A 299 -7.82 25.73 7.87
C GLY A 299 -7.22 24.75 8.89
N TYR A 300 -6.39 23.81 8.41
CA TYR A 300 -5.66 22.89 9.28
C TYR A 300 -4.68 23.64 10.19
N HIS A 301 -3.89 24.57 9.66
CA HIS A 301 -2.96 25.35 10.48
C HIS A 301 -3.66 26.18 11.55
N GLU A 302 -4.78 26.83 11.20
CA GLU A 302 -5.61 27.56 12.17
C GLU A 302 -6.17 26.63 13.26
N TYR A 303 -6.63 25.44 12.86
CA TYR A 303 -7.14 24.44 13.78
C TYR A 303 -6.06 23.96 14.77
N ARG A 304 -4.86 23.63 14.27
CA ARG A 304 -3.74 23.21 15.12
C ARG A 304 -3.26 24.33 16.05
N LYS A 305 -3.26 25.59 15.59
CA LYS A 305 -2.95 26.75 16.43
C LYS A 305 -3.94 26.90 17.59
N LYS A 306 -5.25 26.75 17.31
CA LYS A 306 -6.30 26.79 18.35
C LYS A 306 -6.13 25.66 19.37
N GLN A 307 -5.84 24.43 18.92
CA GLN A 307 -5.59 23.30 19.82
C GLN A 307 -4.37 23.55 20.74
N LYS A 308 -3.26 24.03 20.17
CA LYS A 308 -2.05 24.35 20.95
C LYS A 308 -2.33 25.41 22.01
N LEU A 309 -3.06 26.47 21.66
CA LEU A 309 -3.42 27.54 22.60
C LEU A 309 -4.35 27.03 23.71
N ALA A 310 -5.32 26.18 23.39
CA ALA A 310 -6.21 25.57 24.38
C ALA A 310 -5.42 24.68 25.37
N LYS A 311 -4.43 23.94 24.89
CA LYS A 311 -3.54 23.13 25.74
C LYS A 311 -2.70 24.01 26.69
N LEU A 312 -2.05 25.05 26.16
CA LEU A 312 -1.27 26.02 26.94
C LEU A 312 -2.12 26.70 28.02
N ASN A 313 -3.36 27.07 27.72
CA ASN A 313 -4.25 27.71 28.68
C ASN A 313 -4.69 26.75 29.80
N LYS A 314 -4.90 25.46 29.48
CA LYS A 314 -5.18 24.44 30.50
C LYS A 314 -3.98 24.21 31.42
N GLU A 315 -2.77 24.15 30.86
CA GLU A 315 -1.52 23.99 31.62
C GLU A 315 -1.25 25.19 32.54
N LYS A 316 -1.61 26.41 32.14
CA LYS A 316 -1.50 27.61 32.98
C LYS A 316 -2.55 27.71 34.09
N ALA A 317 -3.66 26.99 33.96
CA ALA A 317 -4.78 27.02 34.90
C ALA A 317 -4.69 25.92 35.98
N GLN A 318 -3.71 25.01 35.87
CA GLN A 318 -3.41 23.94 36.82
C GLN A 318 -2.26 24.33 37.73
#